data_AF-A0A6N0LUM9-F1
#
_entry.id   AF-A0A6N0LUM9-F1
#
_cell.length_a   1.000
_cell.length_b   1.000
_cell.length_c   1.000
_cell.angle_alpha   90.00
_cell.angle_beta   90.00
_cell.angle_gamma   90.00
#
_symmetry.space_group_name_H-M   'P 1'
#
loop_
_entity.id
_entity.type
_entity.pdbx_description
1 polymer ?
#
loop_
_entity_poly.entity_id
_entity_poly.type
_entity_poly.pdbx_seq_one_letter_code
_entity_poly.pdbx_strand_id
1 'polypeptide(L)'
;MTISQKQLSICIPSDWTLPKYHFGQWVKEGLIVGCTYYHTGSKPAYQYKQTWRYCVLPDEQADAEDIKYFLESEITPLTSSELQTKIQALVDFHSSRITALTEQLTEAFQS
;
A
#
# COMPACT_ATOMS: atom_id res chain seq x y z
N MET A 1 -7.49 -38.19 28.65
CA MET A 1 -6.48 -37.31 28.05
C MET A 1 -7.18 -36.02 27.66
N THR A 2 -6.90 -34.93 28.36
CA THR A 2 -7.58 -33.63 28.16
C THR A 2 -6.84 -32.87 27.06
N ILE A 3 -7.50 -32.58 25.94
CA ILE A 3 -6.92 -31.81 24.85
C ILE A 3 -6.86 -30.34 25.30
N SER A 4 -5.66 -29.84 25.58
CA SER A 4 -5.43 -28.42 25.85
C SER A 4 -5.62 -27.64 24.56
N GLN A 5 -6.72 -26.91 24.42
CA GLN A 5 -6.93 -25.98 23.32
C GLN A 5 -5.88 -24.86 23.42
N LYS A 6 -4.92 -24.85 22.50
CA LYS A 6 -3.90 -23.80 22.40
C LYS A 6 -4.54 -22.58 21.76
N GLN A 7 -4.93 -21.61 22.58
CA GLN A 7 -5.39 -20.32 22.09
C GLN A 7 -4.25 -19.63 21.35
N LEU A 8 -4.42 -19.43 20.03
CA LEU A 8 -3.52 -18.63 19.20
C LEU A 8 -3.74 -17.16 19.52
N SER A 9 -3.11 -16.66 20.57
CA SER A 9 -3.00 -15.23 20.82
C SER A 9 -1.96 -14.65 19.86
N ILE A 10 -2.40 -13.87 18.88
CA ILE A 10 -1.50 -13.00 18.12
C ILE A 10 -1.08 -11.90 19.10
N CYS A 11 0.12 -12.03 19.66
CA CYS A 11 0.71 -10.98 20.48
C CYS A 11 1.47 -10.02 19.57
N ILE A 12 1.00 -8.77 19.49
CA ILE A 12 1.80 -7.69 18.91
C ILE A 12 2.94 -7.41 19.90
N PRO A 13 4.21 -7.38 19.47
CA PRO A 13 5.32 -7.04 20.35
C PRO A 13 5.09 -5.69 21.03
N SER A 14 5.39 -5.61 22.33
CA SER A 14 5.12 -4.43 23.16
C SER A 14 5.88 -3.18 22.71
N ASP A 15 6.93 -3.34 21.91
CA ASP A 15 7.77 -2.28 21.38
C ASP A 15 7.27 -1.74 20.03
N TRP A 16 6.29 -2.38 19.38
CA TRP A 16 5.72 -1.89 18.12
C TRP A 16 4.90 -0.63 18.36
N THR A 17 5.33 0.46 17.73
CA THR A 17 4.48 1.64 17.58
C THR A 17 3.42 1.36 16.52
N LEU A 18 2.27 2.03 16.59
CA LEU A 18 1.29 1.95 15.50
C LEU A 18 1.86 2.61 14.22
N PRO A 19 1.65 2.01 13.04
CA PRO A 19 2.07 2.62 11.79
C PRO A 19 1.24 3.88 11.53
N LYS A 20 1.88 4.97 11.09
CA LYS A 20 1.18 6.21 10.73
C LYS A 20 0.37 6.09 9.44
N TYR A 21 0.80 5.23 8.52
CA TYR A 21 0.17 5.05 7.22
C TYR A 21 -0.29 3.61 7.03
N HIS A 22 -1.25 3.40 6.13
CA HIS A 22 -1.92 2.11 5.99
C HIS A 22 -1.79 1.57 4.56
N PHE A 23 -1.93 0.25 4.42
CA PHE A 23 -1.99 -0.39 3.11
C PHE A 23 -3.13 0.19 2.26
N GLY A 24 -2.88 0.45 0.98
CA GLY A 24 -3.84 1.06 0.05
C GLY A 24 -3.97 2.58 0.18
N GLN A 25 -3.23 3.22 1.09
CA GLN A 25 -3.24 4.67 1.23
C GLN A 25 -2.37 5.34 0.16
N TRP A 26 -2.92 6.36 -0.50
CA TRP A 26 -2.17 7.24 -1.38
C TRP A 26 -1.37 8.29 -0.58
N VAL A 27 -0.10 8.40 -0.91
CA VAL A 27 0.86 9.40 -0.43
C VAL A 27 1.49 10.10 -1.64
N LYS A 28 2.26 11.17 -1.42
CA LYS A 28 2.88 11.91 -2.55
C LYS A 28 3.85 11.04 -3.35
N GLU A 29 4.48 10.08 -2.69
CA GLU A 29 5.43 9.15 -3.28
C GLU A 29 4.74 8.02 -4.06
N GLY A 30 3.44 7.80 -3.89
CA GLY A 30 2.68 6.73 -4.56
C GLY A 30 1.64 6.03 -3.69
N LEU A 31 1.29 4.79 -4.05
CA LEU A 31 0.37 3.92 -3.32
C LEU A 31 1.15 3.04 -2.35
N ILE A 32 0.77 3.04 -1.07
CA ILE A 32 1.37 2.11 -0.10
C ILE A 32 0.86 0.70 -0.36
N VAL A 33 1.78 -0.20 -0.71
CA VAL A 33 1.52 -1.62 -1.00
C VAL A 33 2.10 -2.57 0.04
N GLY A 34 2.67 -2.03 1.12
CA GLY A 34 3.19 -2.86 2.21
C GLY A 34 3.84 -2.03 3.31
N CYS A 35 3.99 -2.64 4.48
CA CYS A 35 4.78 -2.07 5.56
C CYS A 35 5.47 -3.18 6.37
N THR A 36 6.65 -2.85 6.91
CA THR A 36 7.45 -3.74 7.74
C THR A 36 7.99 -2.95 8.92
N TYR A 37 7.85 -3.50 10.12
CA TYR A 37 8.45 -2.91 11.32
C TYR A 37 9.87 -3.42 11.54
N TYR A 38 10.82 -2.51 11.76
CA TYR A 38 12.19 -2.84 12.12
C TYR A 38 12.34 -2.98 13.63
N HIS A 39 12.21 -4.20 14.13
CA HIS A 39 12.41 -4.51 15.55
C HIS A 39 13.87 -4.31 15.99
N THR A 40 14.06 -3.94 17.25
CA THR A 40 15.37 -3.77 17.90
C THR A 40 16.22 -5.04 17.78
N GLY A 41 17.48 -4.91 17.38
CA GLY A 41 18.39 -6.05 17.18
C GLY A 41 18.28 -6.74 15.81
N SER A 42 17.34 -6.33 14.95
CA SER A 42 17.38 -6.71 13.53
C SER A 42 18.50 -5.96 12.81
N LYS A 43 19.15 -6.60 11.81
CA LYS A 43 20.19 -5.94 10.98
C LYS A 43 19.74 -4.58 10.42
N PRO A 44 18.50 -4.43 9.89
CA PRO A 44 18.02 -3.14 9.40
C PRO A 44 17.89 -2.07 10.49
N ALA A 45 17.50 -2.43 11.71
CA ALA A 45 17.33 -1.46 12.80
C ALA A 45 18.65 -0.80 13.23
N TYR A 46 19.80 -1.43 13.02
CA TYR A 46 21.10 -0.80 13.26
C TYR A 46 21.36 0.40 12.34
N GLN A 47 20.90 0.32 11.09
CA GLN A 47 21.11 1.36 10.09
C GLN A 47 19.98 2.40 10.07
N TYR A 48 18.74 1.96 10.25
CA TYR A 48 17.55 2.78 10.03
C TYR A 48 16.78 3.12 11.31
N LYS A 49 17.31 2.71 12.47
CA LYS A 49 16.63 2.73 13.77
C LYS A 49 15.38 1.84 13.80
N GLN A 50 14.78 1.76 14.97
CA GLN A 50 13.51 1.09 15.18
C GLN A 50 12.38 1.98 14.64
N THR A 51 11.79 1.58 13.51
CA THR A 51 10.73 2.36 12.84
C THR A 51 9.96 1.51 11.81
N TRP A 52 8.85 2.05 11.32
CA TRP A 52 8.14 1.51 10.17
C TRP A 52 8.84 1.88 8.86
N ARG A 53 8.90 0.89 7.97
CA ARG A 53 9.28 1.07 6.57
C ARG A 53 8.12 0.69 5.69
N TYR A 54 7.87 1.49 4.66
CA TYR A 54 6.75 1.33 3.75
C TYR A 54 7.24 1.02 2.36
N CYS A 55 6.51 0.13 1.69
CA CYS A 55 6.68 -0.19 0.28
C CYS A 55 5.68 0.66 -0.49
N VAL A 56 6.16 1.47 -1.42
CA VAL A 56 5.34 2.41 -2.19
C VAL A 56 5.52 2.14 -3.66
N LEU A 57 4.40 1.92 -4.34
CA LEU A 57 4.32 1.82 -5.79
C LEU A 57 4.07 3.22 -6.36
N PRO A 58 4.92 3.73 -7.26
CA PRO A 58 4.86 5.15 -7.66
C PRO A 58 3.56 5.52 -8.38
N ASP A 59 2.97 4.57 -9.10
CA ASP A 59 1.71 4.75 -9.83
C ASP A 59 0.94 3.43 -9.95
N GLU A 60 -0.37 3.49 -10.21
CA GLU A 60 -1.23 2.31 -10.39
C GLU A 60 -0.84 1.42 -11.58
N GLN A 61 -0.19 2.00 -12.60
CA GLN A 61 0.27 1.27 -13.77
C GLN A 61 1.71 0.79 -13.66
N ALA A 62 2.40 1.11 -12.55
CA ALA A 62 3.77 0.68 -12.35
C ALA A 62 3.84 -0.81 -12.00
N ASP A 63 4.90 -1.47 -12.46
CA ASP A 63 5.10 -2.88 -12.20
C ASP A 63 5.60 -3.10 -10.76
N ALA A 64 5.47 -4.32 -10.25
CA ALA A 64 5.97 -4.67 -8.91
C ALA A 64 7.49 -4.43 -8.75
N GLU A 65 8.23 -4.36 -9.87
CA GLU A 65 9.66 -4.06 -9.90
C GLU A 65 9.96 -2.58 -9.56
N ASP A 66 8.98 -1.69 -9.72
CA ASP A 66 9.10 -0.26 -9.45
C ASP A 66 8.87 0.12 -7.97
N ILE A 67 8.62 -0.87 -7.11
CA ILE A 67 8.37 -0.65 -5.69
C ILE A 67 9.60 -0.01 -5.04
N LYS A 68 9.37 1.14 -4.41
CA LYS A 68 10.36 1.87 -3.63
C LYS A 68 10.08 1.74 -2.15
N TYR A 69 11.13 1.86 -1.34
CA TYR A 69 11.04 1.71 0.10
C TYR A 69 11.36 3.01 0.81
N PHE A 70 10.47 3.44 1.70
CA PHE A 70 10.57 4.69 2.43
C PHE A 70 10.50 4.44 3.93
N LEU A 71 11.29 5.17 4.71
CA LEU A 71 11.11 5.28 6.16
C LEU A 71 9.84 6.08 6.45
N GLU A 72 9.24 5.86 7.61
CA GLU A 72 8.04 6.61 8.02
C GLU A 72 8.22 8.14 7.98
N SER A 73 9.43 8.64 8.23
CA SER A 73 9.74 10.08 8.18
C SER A 73 9.88 10.64 6.77
N GLU A 74 10.03 9.79 5.75
CA GLU A 74 10.22 10.18 4.35
C GLU A 74 8.90 10.24 3.57
N ILE A 75 7.79 9.82 4.19
CA ILE A 75 6.48 9.79 3.55
C ILE A 75 5.77 11.10 3.76
N THR A 76 5.26 11.65 2.67
CA THR A 76 4.47 12.88 2.71
C THR A 76 3.01 12.55 2.47
N PRO A 77 2.11 12.77 3.45
CA PRO A 77 0.68 12.55 3.24
C PRO A 77 0.14 13.51 2.19
N LEU A 78 -0.82 13.03 1.40
CA LEU A 78 -1.62 13.90 0.55
C LEU A 78 -2.56 14.75 1.41
N THR A 79 -2.77 15.99 1.01
CA THR A 79 -3.86 16.81 1.51
C THR A 79 -5.20 16.27 0.99
N SER A 80 -6.30 16.61 1.67
CA SER A 80 -7.64 16.17 1.25
C SER A 80 -7.98 16.60 -0.19
N SER A 81 -7.52 17.78 -0.61
CA SER A 81 -7.73 18.30 -1.97
C SER A 81 -6.94 17.52 -3.02
N GLU A 82 -5.66 17.21 -2.74
CA GLU A 82 -4.84 16.38 -3.62
C GLU A 82 -5.41 14.95 -3.73
N LEU A 83 -5.89 14.39 -2.62
CA LEU A 83 -6.53 13.07 -2.60
C LEU A 83 -7.82 13.06 -3.43
N GLN A 84 -8.68 14.07 -3.29
CA GLN A 84 -9.90 14.18 -4.09
C GLN A 84 -9.60 14.29 -5.58
N THR A 85 -8.63 15.13 -5.95
CA THR A 85 -8.18 15.26 -7.34
C THR A 85 -7.69 13.92 -7.89
N LYS A 86 -6.92 13.18 -7.09
CA LYS A 86 -6.41 11.87 -7.49
C LYS A 86 -7.52 10.83 -7.65
N ILE A 87 -8.47 10.78 -6.72
CA ILE A 87 -9.64 9.89 -6.81
C ILE A 87 -10.44 10.20 -8.08
N GLN A 88 -10.69 11.48 -8.37
CA GLN A 88 -11.43 11.86 -9.58
C GLN A 88 -10.70 11.44 -10.85
N ALA A 89 -9.40 11.70 -10.93
CA ALA A 89 -8.58 11.28 -12.08
C ALA A 89 -8.60 9.75 -12.29
N LEU A 90 -8.54 8.97 -11.20
CA LEU A 90 -8.64 7.52 -11.26
C LEU A 90 -10.02 7.06 -11.74
N VAL A 91 -11.10 7.67 -11.24
CA VAL A 91 -12.47 7.39 -11.70
C VAL A 91 -12.61 7.68 -13.19
N ASP A 92 -12.12 8.82 -13.66
CA ASP A 92 -12.23 9.22 -15.06
C ASP A 92 -11.44 8.28 -15.97
N PHE A 93 -10.21 7.93 -15.56
CA PHE A 93 -9.36 6.98 -16.26
C PHE A 93 -10.03 5.60 -16.39
N HIS A 94 -10.47 5.02 -15.28
CA HIS A 94 -11.10 3.69 -15.29
C HIS A 94 -12.43 3.69 -16.03
N SER A 95 -13.22 4.76 -15.93
CA SER A 95 -14.47 4.91 -16.69
C SER A 95 -14.21 4.93 -18.19
N SER A 96 -13.21 5.69 -18.64
CA SER A 96 -12.83 5.73 -20.07
C SER A 96 -12.36 4.37 -20.60
N ARG A 97 -11.59 3.63 -19.79
CA ARG A 97 -11.12 2.28 -20.14
C ARG A 97 -12.27 1.29 -20.23
N ILE A 98 -13.21 1.33 -19.29
CA ILE A 98 -14.40 0.48 -19.32
C ILE A 98 -15.21 0.73 -20.59
N THR A 99 -15.44 2.00 -20.95
CA THR A 99 -16.15 2.36 -22.18
C THR A 99 -15.44 1.80 -23.42
N ALA A 100 -14.13 2.05 -23.55
CA ALA A 100 -13.35 1.58 -24.70
C ALA A 100 -13.35 0.05 -24.83
N LEU A 101 -13.21 -0.68 -23.71
CA LEU A 101 -13.27 -2.15 -23.72
C LEU A 101 -14.67 -2.68 -24.07
N THR A 102 -15.72 -1.98 -23.62
CA THR A 102 -17.11 -2.36 -23.92
C THR A 102 -17.43 -2.20 -25.40
N GLU A 103 -16.94 -1.13 -26.02
CA GLU A 103 -17.06 -0.89 -27.47
C GLU A 103 -16.35 -2.00 -28.27
N GLN A 104 -15.10 -2.31 -27.93
CA GLN A 104 -14.34 -3.39 -28.59
C GLN A 104 -15.03 -4.75 -28.52
N LEU A 105 -15.60 -5.09 -27.35
CA LEU A 105 -16.35 -6.33 -27.20
C LEU A 105 -17.60 -6.33 -28.06
N THR A 106 -18.35 -5.23 -28.10
CA THR A 106 -19.57 -5.12 -28.90
C THR A 106 -19.28 -5.27 -30.39
N GLU A 107 -18.20 -4.67 -30.88
CA GLU A 107 -17.74 -4.82 -32.27
C GLU A 107 -17.35 -6.28 -32.58
N ALA A 108 -16.61 -6.93 -31.68
CA ALA A 108 -16.18 -8.32 -31.86
C ALA A 108 -17.33 -9.34 -31.85
N PHE A 109 -18.44 -9.05 -31.17
CA PHE A 109 -19.64 -9.90 -31.17
C PHE A 109 -20.63 -9.61 -32.31
N GLN A 110 -20.40 -8.54 -33.09
CA GLN A 110 -21.20 -8.20 -34.27
C GLN A 110 -20.55 -8.63 -35.60
N SER A 111 -19.28 -9.07 -35.59
CA SER A 111 -18.59 -9.69 -36.74
C SER A 111 -18.70 -11.20 -36.71
#